data_AF-A0A0A1VLC0-F1
#
_entry.id   AF-A0A0A1VLC0-F1
#
_cell.length_a   1.000
_cell.length_b   1.000
_cell.length_c   1.000
_cell.angle_alpha   90.00
_cell.angle_beta   90.00
_cell.angle_gamma   90.00
#
_symmetry.space_group_name_H-M   'P 1'
#
loop_
_entity.id
_entity.type
_entity.pdbx_description
1 polymer ?
#
loop_
_entity_poly.entity_id
_entity_poly.type
_entity_poly.pdbx_seq_one_letter_code
_entity_poly.pdbx_strand_id
1 'polypeptide(L)'
;MAVAKSTVDRVTTTPDTAAAAPVELQAARDKLANAQRAMDNKDYDEARRLAEQAQADARLAEAKAQATRSERAVREVQDSVRALSDELQRRSPR
;
A
#
# COMPACT_ATOMS: atom_id res chain seq x y z
N MET A 1 -14.93 2.59 13.74
CA MET A 1 -13.65 2.84 14.44
C MET A 1 -12.69 1.63 14.36
N ALA A 2 -13.03 0.46 14.92
CA ALA A 2 -12.11 -0.68 15.02
C ALA A 2 -11.55 -1.18 13.66
N VAL A 3 -12.40 -1.27 12.63
CA VAL A 3 -12.00 -1.71 11.28
C VAL A 3 -11.04 -0.71 10.62
N ALA A 4 -11.28 0.58 10.78
CA ALA A 4 -10.40 1.62 10.23
C ALA A 4 -9.01 1.53 10.88
N LYS A 5 -8.97 1.45 12.22
CA LYS A 5 -7.71 1.29 12.96
C LYS A 5 -6.94 0.05 12.53
N SER A 6 -7.58 -1.12 12.52
CA SER A 6 -6.91 -2.36 12.12
C SER A 6 -6.41 -2.32 10.66
N THR A 7 -7.14 -1.65 9.78
CA THR A 7 -6.72 -1.45 8.38
C THR A 7 -5.48 -0.57 8.31
N VAL A 8 -5.49 0.61 8.95
CA VAL A 8 -4.35 1.54 8.95
C VAL A 8 -3.11 0.90 9.57
N ASP A 9 -3.27 0.17 10.68
CA ASP A 9 -2.18 -0.51 11.37
C ASP A 9 -1.57 -1.61 10.48
N ARG A 10 -2.40 -2.45 9.87
CA ARG A 10 -1.95 -3.51 8.95
C ARG A 10 -1.25 -2.96 7.72
N VAL A 11 -1.79 -1.90 7.11
CA VAL A 11 -1.20 -1.27 5.92
C VAL A 11 0.12 -0.58 6.29
N THR A 12 0.20 0.03 7.48
CA THR A 12 1.43 0.62 8.02
C THR A 12 2.55 -0.38 8.22
N THR A 13 2.25 -1.59 8.66
CA THR A 13 3.25 -2.65 8.89
C THR A 13 3.57 -3.46 7.63
N THR A 14 2.80 -3.27 6.56
CA THR A 14 3.06 -3.95 5.28
C THR A 14 4.32 -3.37 4.64
N PRO A 15 5.34 -4.19 4.34
CA PRO A 15 6.57 -3.74 3.69
C PRO A 15 6.29 -3.01 2.37
N ASP A 16 7.20 -2.11 1.98
CA ASP A 16 7.14 -1.31 0.76
C ASP A 16 5.97 -0.30 0.66
N THR A 17 4.94 -0.40 1.51
CA THR A 17 3.77 0.49 1.45
C THR A 17 4.13 1.94 1.70
N ALA A 18 4.98 2.20 2.70
CA ALA A 18 5.47 3.54 3.01
C ALA A 18 6.32 4.14 1.87
N ALA A 19 7.01 3.31 1.08
CA ALA A 19 7.79 3.76 -0.06
C ALA A 19 6.94 3.95 -1.32
N ALA A 20 5.91 3.12 -1.50
CA ALA A 20 5.04 3.15 -2.67
C ALA A 20 3.92 4.21 -2.58
N ALA A 21 3.42 4.49 -1.36
CA ALA A 21 2.31 5.39 -1.14
C ALA A 21 2.44 6.20 0.18
N PRO A 22 3.51 7.02 0.32
CA PRO A 22 3.76 7.77 1.55
C PRO A 22 2.65 8.78 1.87
N VAL A 23 2.09 9.43 0.85
CA VAL A 23 1.07 10.48 1.01
C VAL A 23 -0.24 9.89 1.52
N GLU A 24 -0.71 8.81 0.91
CA GLU A 24 -1.95 8.15 1.29
C GLU A 24 -1.83 7.52 2.69
N LEU A 25 -0.68 6.92 2.98
CA LEU A 25 -0.43 6.33 4.30
C LEU A 25 -0.41 7.40 5.40
N GLN A 26 0.18 8.56 5.12
CA GLN A 26 0.18 9.68 6.06
C GLN A 26 -1.24 10.24 6.25
N ALA A 27 -1.98 10.45 5.17
CA ALA A 27 -3.37 10.91 5.23
C ALA A 27 -4.26 9.95 6.04
N ALA A 28 -4.08 8.63 5.87
CA ALA A 28 -4.79 7.62 6.63
C ALA A 28 -4.50 7.71 8.14
N ARG A 29 -3.24 7.89 8.52
CA ARG A 29 -2.81 8.04 9.92
C ARG A 29 -3.37 9.31 10.55
N ASP A 30 -3.27 10.42 9.84
CA ASP A 30 -3.74 11.73 10.33
C ASP A 30 -5.26 11.71 10.52
N LYS A 31 -6.01 11.17 9.56
CA LYS A 31 -7.47 11.05 9.67
C LYS A 31 -7.89 10.09 10.79
N LEU A 32 -7.15 8.99 11.01
CA LEU A 32 -7.42 8.10 12.14
C LEU A 32 -7.17 8.79 13.48
N ALA A 33 -6.09 9.58 13.59
CA ALA A 33 -5.81 10.37 14.79
C ALA A 33 -6.91 11.43 15.03
N ASN A 34 -7.39 12.09 13.96
CA ASN A 34 -8.50 13.03 14.04
C ASN A 34 -9.81 12.33 14.45
N ALA A 35 -10.06 11.14 13.91
CA ALA A 35 -11.22 10.33 14.29
C ALA A 35 -11.19 9.97 15.77
N GLN A 36 -10.00 9.65 16.33
CA GLN A 36 -9.86 9.34 17.75
C GLN A 36 -10.16 10.57 18.62
N ARG A 37 -9.64 11.75 18.23
CA ARG A 37 -9.97 13.00 18.92
C ARG A 37 -11.46 13.32 18.88
N ALA A 38 -12.12 13.11 17.73
CA ALA A 38 -13.56 13.28 17.61
C ALA A 38 -14.34 12.29 18.49
N MET A 39 -13.90 11.03 18.60
CA MET A 39 -14.49 10.06 19.54
C MET A 39 -14.38 10.53 20.99
N ASP A 40 -13.21 11.05 21.38
CA ASP A 40 -12.95 11.52 22.74
C ASP A 40 -13.81 12.76 23.07
N ASN A 41 -14.05 13.62 22.07
CA ASN A 41 -14.96 14.77 22.15
C ASN A 41 -16.45 14.39 22.08
N LYS A 42 -16.79 13.11 21.88
CA LYS A 42 -18.15 12.59 21.66
C LYS A 42 -18.81 13.07 20.35
N ASP A 43 -18.01 13.53 19.40
CA ASP A 43 -18.44 13.89 18.05
C ASP A 43 -18.50 12.64 17.16
N TYR A 44 -19.46 11.76 17.42
CA TYR A 44 -19.48 10.41 16.82
C TYR A 44 -19.67 10.40 15.30
N ASP A 45 -20.44 11.34 14.74
CA ASP A 45 -20.62 11.43 13.29
C ASP A 45 -19.33 11.87 12.58
N GLU A 46 -18.61 12.83 13.17
CA GLU A 46 -17.30 13.27 12.70
C GLU A 46 -16.29 12.14 12.77
N ALA A 47 -16.24 11.45 13.92
CA ALA A 47 -15.39 10.30 14.13
C ALA A 47 -15.63 9.17 13.12
N ARG A 48 -16.92 8.85 12.84
CA ARG A 48 -17.28 7.84 11.84
C ARG A 48 -16.77 8.24 10.46
N ARG A 49 -17.04 9.47 10.04
CA ARG A 49 -16.63 9.98 8.72
C ARG A 49 -15.12 9.97 8.56
N LEU A 50 -14.38 10.46 9.54
CA LEU A 50 -12.92 10.48 9.52
C LEU A 50 -12.34 9.05 9.51
N ALA A 51 -12.92 8.11 10.26
CA ALA A 51 -12.51 6.72 10.27
C ALA A 51 -12.73 6.04 8.90
N GLU A 52 -13.87 6.30 8.25
CA GLU A 52 -14.15 5.79 6.90
C GLU A 52 -13.15 6.33 5.87
N GLN A 53 -12.85 7.63 5.93
CA GLN A 53 -11.84 8.24 5.06
C GLN A 53 -10.44 7.67 5.33
N ALA A 54 -10.05 7.49 6.60
CA ALA A 54 -8.79 6.87 6.97
C ALA A 54 -8.66 5.44 6.41
N GLN A 55 -9.75 4.66 6.47
CA GLN A 55 -9.80 3.33 5.89
C GLN A 55 -9.67 3.34 4.36
N ALA A 56 -10.32 4.28 3.69
CA ALA A 56 -10.23 4.44 2.24
C ALA A 56 -8.81 4.80 1.79
N ASP A 57 -8.17 5.75 2.46
CA ASP A 57 -6.78 6.14 2.19
C ASP A 57 -5.81 4.98 2.42
N ALA A 58 -5.98 4.22 3.50
CA ALA A 58 -5.15 3.05 3.77
C ALA A 58 -5.30 1.97 2.68
N ARG A 59 -6.53 1.71 2.21
CA ARG A 59 -6.76 0.78 1.09
C ARG A 59 -6.15 1.27 -0.21
N LEU A 60 -6.17 2.58 -0.46
CA LEU A 60 -5.52 3.18 -1.62
C LEU A 60 -3.99 3.00 -1.53
N ALA A 61 -3.40 3.24 -0.36
CA ALA A 61 -1.98 3.03 -0.13
C ALA A 61 -1.57 1.56 -0.36
N GLU A 62 -2.35 0.63 0.16
CA GLU A 62 -2.17 -0.81 -0.05
C GLU A 62 -2.25 -1.19 -1.54
N ALA A 63 -3.26 -0.70 -2.26
CA ALA A 63 -3.42 -0.98 -3.68
C ALA A 63 -2.22 -0.47 -4.50
N LYS A 64 -1.72 0.73 -4.18
CA LYS A 64 -0.52 1.29 -4.82
C LYS A 64 0.74 0.48 -4.53
N ALA A 65 0.91 0.02 -3.30
CA ALA A 65 2.02 -0.84 -2.91
C ALA A 65 1.98 -2.17 -3.66
N GLN A 66 0.81 -2.79 -3.73
CA GLN A 66 0.59 -4.03 -4.47
C GLN A 66 0.87 -3.85 -5.96
N ALA A 67 0.39 -2.75 -6.57
CA ALA A 67 0.68 -2.43 -7.97
C ALA A 67 2.18 -2.28 -8.23
N THR A 68 2.88 -1.52 -7.39
CA THR A 68 4.34 -1.32 -7.48
C THR A 68 5.08 -2.66 -7.38
N ARG A 69 4.65 -3.54 -6.47
CA ARG A 69 5.24 -4.88 -6.30
C ARG A 69 5.00 -5.74 -7.54
N SER A 70 3.78 -5.74 -8.08
CA SER A 70 3.44 -6.47 -9.30
C SER A 70 4.25 -5.98 -10.50
N GLU A 71 4.43 -4.67 -10.66
CA GLU A 71 5.26 -4.09 -11.72
C GLU A 71 6.74 -4.47 -11.61
N ARG A 72 7.28 -4.57 -10.38
CA ARG A 72 8.65 -5.07 -10.15
C ARG A 72 8.76 -6.55 -10.54
N ALA A 73 7.83 -7.38 -10.08
CA ALA A 73 7.83 -8.80 -10.39
C ALA A 73 7.74 -9.06 -11.90
N VAL A 74 6.90 -8.30 -12.63
CA VAL A 74 6.82 -8.40 -14.10
C VAL A 74 8.15 -8.05 -14.75
N ARG A 75 8.82 -6.98 -14.31
CA ARG A 75 10.14 -6.59 -14.83
C ARG A 75 11.19 -7.66 -14.57
N GLU A 76 11.25 -8.20 -13.35
CA GLU A 76 12.18 -9.28 -12.99
C GLU A 76 11.99 -10.54 -13.85
N VAL A 77 10.74 -10.91 -14.13
CA VAL A 77 10.43 -12.03 -15.04
C VAL A 77 10.88 -11.73 -16.47
N GLN A 78 10.59 -10.53 -16.98
CA GLN A 78 11.02 -10.14 -18.33
C GLN A 78 12.54 -10.11 -18.48
N ASP A 79 13.25 -9.61 -17.47
CA ASP A 79 14.72 -9.59 -17.45
C ASP A 79 15.29 -11.01 -17.38
N SER A 80 14.68 -11.88 -16.59
CA SER A 80 15.07 -13.30 -16.50
C SER A 80 14.87 -14.05 -17.81
N VAL A 81 13.77 -13.80 -18.52
CA VAL A 81 13.51 -14.37 -19.86
C VAL A 81 14.54 -13.88 -20.87
N ARG A 82 14.83 -12.56 -20.88
CA ARG A 82 15.86 -11.99 -21.77
C ARG A 82 17.24 -12.59 -21.52
N ALA A 83 17.65 -12.70 -20.25
CA ALA A 83 18.91 -13.32 -19.87
C ALA A 83 19.00 -14.79 -20.30
N LEU A 84 17.92 -15.55 -20.19
CA LEU A 84 17.86 -16.93 -20.65
C LEU A 84 17.98 -17.03 -22.18
N SER A 85 17.27 -16.17 -22.93
CA SER A 85 17.38 -16.12 -24.39
C SER A 85 18.79 -15.79 -24.86
N ASP A 86 19.45 -14.81 -24.22
CA ASP A 86 20.83 -14.44 -24.53
C ASP A 86 21.80 -15.60 -24.27
N GLU A 87 21.61 -16.33 -23.17
CA GLU A 87 22.45 -17.48 -22.82
C GLU A 87 22.26 -18.64 -23.81
N LEU A 88 21.03 -18.91 -24.26
CA LEU A 88 20.76 -19.92 -25.29
C LEU A 88 21.40 -19.55 -26.63
N GLN A 89 21.38 -18.26 -27.00
CA GLN A 89 22.02 -17.80 -28.23
C GLN A 89 23.55 -17.86 -28.15
N ARG A 90 24.14 -17.62 -26.97
CA ARG A 90 25.58 -17.81 -26.74
C ARG A 90 26.01 -19.28 -26.81
N ARG A 91 25.17 -20.20 -26.33
CA ARG A 91 25.48 -21.64 -26.29
C ARG A 91 25.19 -22.40 -27.57
N SER A 92 24.45 -21.81 -28.51
CA SER A 92 24.15 -22.44 -29.80
C SER A 92 25.43 -22.47 -30.66
N PRO A 93 26.03 -23.64 -30.94
CA PRO A 93 27.14 -23.74 -31.89
C PRO A 93 26.60 -23.43 -33.29
N ARG A 94 27.42 -22.77 -34.11
CA ARG A 94 27.13 -22.62 -35.55
C ARG A 94 27.16 -23.97 -36.27
#